data_AF-A0A0V8D463-F1
#
_entry.id   AF-A0A0V8D463-F1
#
_cell.length_a   1.000
_cell.length_b   1.000
_cell.length_c   1.000
_cell.angle_alpha   90.00
_cell.angle_beta   90.00
_cell.angle_gamma   90.00
#
_symmetry.space_group_name_H-M   'P 1'
#
loop_
_entity.id
_entity.type
_entity.pdbx_description
1 polymer ?
#
loop_
_entity_poly.entity_id
_entity_poly.type
_entity_poly.pdbx_seq_one_letter_code
_entity_poly.pdbx_strand_id
1 'polypeptide(L)'
;MMSSGTTPHLIAKESQTRMIGYGGMLFESFVAIMALVAAISLNPGIYYSMNTPQASIQKLAASSYQADKSAEYNAAKAIPNVAMMPDGSKLSIDWEGTTGEKALEQVAKDVGEQSIVSRTGGAPTLAVSMSNILHKVPLIGGTNMMGFWYHFAIMFEALFILSAVSAATKSTRYLLNDALRGFKKLGRLGDDDWLPSKIITTAVIVGVWGALLLMGVSDPNGGIKIMYPLFGISNQLIAAVALAIVCVMVIRKGYLKWVWIPALPLVWDVCVTFAASWQKIFSSDVNIGYFASYSAAKAQVASGKLYGLALTNAQATIRNTMIQGSLSVIFLLCVAILLVICAFKVAKILRTNEVGDKFSSEEVFEESNLFETSSFWPSKLEHKVLKSKVNE
;
A
#
# COMPACT_ATOMS: atom_id res chain seq x y z
N MET A 1 7.55 -1.59 -15.63
CA MET A 1 6.67 -2.43 -14.79
C MET A 1 7.30 -2.57 -13.42
N MET A 2 6.70 -2.01 -12.37
CA MET A 2 7.04 -2.34 -10.99
C MET A 2 6.06 -3.43 -10.53
N SER A 3 6.25 -4.66 -11.01
CA SER A 3 5.46 -5.82 -10.52
C SER A 3 5.94 -6.29 -9.14
N SER A 4 7.15 -5.89 -8.79
CA SER A 4 7.79 -5.91 -7.49
C SER A 4 8.73 -4.70 -7.51
N GLY A 5 8.98 -4.05 -6.36
CA GLY A 5 9.89 -2.90 -6.27
C GLY A 5 11.32 -3.16 -6.78
N THR A 6 11.66 -4.42 -7.09
CA THR A 6 12.94 -4.88 -7.63
C THR A 6 12.88 -5.34 -9.09
N THR A 7 11.71 -5.43 -9.74
CA THR A 7 11.57 -5.98 -11.11
C THR A 7 12.54 -5.36 -12.12
N PRO A 8 12.76 -4.03 -12.18
CA PRO A 8 13.70 -3.44 -13.13
C PRO A 8 15.17 -3.83 -12.89
N HIS A 9 15.53 -4.21 -11.66
CA HIS A 9 16.87 -4.66 -11.30
C HIS A 9 17.08 -6.17 -11.49
N LEU A 10 15.99 -6.94 -11.61
CA LEU A 10 16.04 -8.40 -11.75
C LEU A 10 15.95 -8.86 -13.21
N ILE A 11 15.46 -8.01 -14.12
CA ILE A 11 15.36 -8.33 -15.54
C ILE A 11 16.69 -8.01 -16.23
N ALA A 12 17.41 -9.04 -16.63
CA ALA A 12 18.61 -8.91 -17.47
C ALA A 12 18.33 -9.23 -18.95
N LYS A 13 17.28 -10.01 -19.23
CA LYS A 13 16.83 -10.35 -20.59
C LYS A 13 15.33 -10.23 -20.72
N GLU A 14 14.86 -9.85 -21.91
CA GLU A 14 13.43 -9.74 -22.22
C GLU A 14 12.67 -11.04 -21.94
N SER A 15 13.28 -12.21 -22.22
CA SER A 15 12.70 -13.53 -21.96
C SER A 15 12.36 -13.78 -20.49
N GLN A 16 13.06 -13.12 -19.55
CA GLN A 16 12.82 -13.24 -18.12
C GLN A 16 11.61 -12.42 -17.65
N THR A 17 11.18 -11.42 -18.42
CA THR A 17 10.10 -10.49 -18.06
C THR A 17 8.81 -11.22 -17.71
N ARG A 18 8.42 -12.22 -18.50
CA ARG A 18 7.20 -13.00 -18.25
C ARG A 18 7.28 -13.74 -16.92
N MET A 19 8.40 -14.39 -16.62
CA MET A 19 8.53 -15.17 -15.39
C MET A 19 8.68 -14.27 -14.16
N ILE A 20 9.55 -13.25 -14.21
CA ILE A 20 9.77 -12.35 -13.07
C ILE A 20 8.51 -11.54 -12.77
N GLY A 21 7.85 -11.00 -13.80
CA GLY A 21 6.60 -10.27 -13.64
C GLY A 21 5.47 -11.18 -13.18
N TYR A 22 5.08 -12.16 -13.99
CA TYR A 22 3.92 -13.02 -13.68
C TYR A 22 4.16 -13.91 -12.45
N GLY A 23 5.36 -14.48 -12.33
CA GLY A 23 5.74 -15.27 -11.15
C GLY A 23 5.77 -14.43 -9.89
N GLY A 24 6.25 -13.18 -9.97
CA GLY A 24 6.15 -12.21 -8.87
C GLY A 24 4.70 -11.99 -8.43
N MET A 25 3.78 -11.74 -9.37
CA MET A 25 2.35 -11.58 -9.07
C MET A 25 1.73 -12.82 -8.42
N LEU A 26 2.13 -14.03 -8.85
CA LEU A 26 1.67 -15.28 -8.23
C LEU A 26 2.17 -15.42 -6.80
N PHE A 27 3.43 -15.07 -6.52
CA PHE A 27 3.97 -15.07 -5.17
C PHE A 27 3.30 -14.02 -4.27
N GLU A 28 3.04 -12.81 -4.77
CA GLU A 28 2.25 -11.81 -4.02
C GLU A 28 0.84 -12.31 -3.70
N SER A 29 0.19 -12.97 -4.67
CA SER A 29 -1.14 -13.59 -4.47
C SER A 29 -1.09 -14.70 -3.41
N PHE A 30 -0.05 -15.53 -3.42
CA PHE A 30 0.16 -16.57 -2.41
C PHE A 30 0.34 -15.97 -1.01
N VAL A 31 1.14 -14.91 -0.87
CA VAL A 31 1.31 -14.19 0.40
C VAL A 31 -0.03 -13.60 0.87
N ALA A 32 -0.84 -13.05 -0.04
CA ALA A 32 -2.17 -12.54 0.30
C ALA A 32 -3.10 -13.65 0.83
N ILE A 33 -3.08 -14.83 0.22
CA ILE A 33 -3.83 -16.01 0.72
C ILE A 33 -3.32 -16.41 2.10
N MET A 34 -2.00 -16.42 2.31
CA MET A 34 -1.44 -16.74 3.62
C MET A 34 -1.84 -15.74 4.70
N ALA A 35 -1.87 -14.45 4.38
CA ALA A 35 -2.35 -13.42 5.29
C ALA A 35 -3.84 -13.60 5.63
N LEU A 36 -4.66 -14.02 4.67
CA LEU A 36 -6.06 -14.35 4.92
C LEU A 36 -6.21 -15.56 5.85
N VAL A 37 -5.47 -16.64 5.59
CA VAL A 37 -5.45 -17.85 6.44
C VAL A 37 -5.01 -17.50 7.86
N ALA A 38 -3.97 -16.67 7.98
CA ALA A 38 -3.50 -16.19 9.27
C ALA A 38 -4.61 -15.40 10.00
N ALA A 39 -5.25 -14.44 9.34
CA ALA A 39 -6.31 -13.64 9.94
C ALA A 39 -7.52 -14.47 10.42
N ILE A 40 -7.96 -15.48 9.64
CA ILE A 40 -9.10 -16.34 10.03
C ILE A 40 -8.72 -17.40 11.09
N SER A 41 -7.42 -17.66 11.30
CA SER A 41 -6.96 -18.59 12.34
C SER A 41 -7.02 -17.99 13.76
N LEU A 42 -7.15 -16.66 13.85
CA LEU A 42 -7.20 -15.94 15.11
C LEU A 42 -8.64 -15.86 15.63
N ASN A 43 -8.82 -15.94 16.95
CA ASN A 43 -10.14 -15.68 17.54
C ASN A 43 -10.61 -14.26 17.15
N PRO A 44 -11.84 -14.09 16.64
CA PRO A 44 -12.34 -12.79 16.19
C PRO A 44 -12.26 -11.70 17.27
N GLY A 45 -12.51 -12.03 18.55
CA GLY A 45 -12.38 -11.09 19.66
C GLY A 45 -10.95 -10.57 19.85
N ILE A 46 -9.94 -11.44 19.70
CA ILE A 46 -8.53 -11.02 19.70
C ILE A 46 -8.23 -10.13 18.48
N TYR A 47 -8.66 -10.54 17.29
CA TYR A 47 -8.47 -9.77 16.05
C TYR A 47 -9.05 -8.34 16.18
N TYR A 48 -10.28 -8.22 16.67
CA TYR A 48 -10.94 -6.92 16.87
C TYR A 48 -10.29 -6.12 18.00
N SER A 49 -9.81 -6.77 19.08
CA SER A 49 -9.09 -6.08 20.16
C SER A 49 -7.80 -5.41 19.66
N MET A 50 -7.09 -6.07 18.73
CA MET A 50 -5.88 -5.53 18.11
C MET A 50 -6.19 -4.41 17.11
N ASN A 51 -7.21 -4.61 16.26
CA ASN A 51 -7.49 -3.72 15.13
C ASN A 51 -8.51 -2.60 15.40
N THR A 52 -9.04 -2.51 16.61
CA THR A 52 -9.90 -1.40 17.03
C THR A 52 -9.06 -0.29 17.65
N PRO A 53 -9.03 0.93 17.06
CA PRO A 53 -8.29 2.06 17.64
C PRO A 53 -8.83 2.44 19.03
N GLN A 54 -7.97 2.98 19.88
CA GLN A 54 -8.32 3.35 21.26
C GLN A 54 -9.54 4.29 21.33
N ALA A 55 -9.64 5.26 20.42
CA ALA A 55 -10.80 6.16 20.33
C ALA A 55 -12.11 5.42 20.00
N SER A 56 -12.05 4.31 19.26
CA SER A 56 -13.22 3.47 18.99
C SER A 56 -13.55 2.59 20.19
N ILE A 57 -12.54 2.03 20.87
CA ILE A 57 -12.72 1.29 22.14
C ILE A 57 -13.45 2.15 23.17
N GLN A 58 -13.03 3.40 23.35
CA GLN A 58 -13.71 4.36 24.25
C GLN A 58 -15.18 4.53 23.92
N LYS A 59 -15.52 4.72 22.65
CA LYS A 59 -16.92 4.87 22.20
C LYS A 59 -17.74 3.60 22.41
N LEU A 60 -17.16 2.43 22.13
CA LEU A 60 -17.83 1.12 22.20
C LEU A 60 -18.01 0.63 23.64
N ALA A 61 -17.07 0.94 24.52
CA ALA A 61 -17.20 0.68 25.95
C ALA A 61 -18.19 1.65 26.61
N ALA A 62 -18.39 2.85 26.05
CA ALA A 62 -19.33 3.86 26.54
C ALA A 62 -19.20 4.08 28.06
N SER A 63 -20.25 3.83 28.84
CA SER A 63 -20.25 3.96 30.31
C SER A 63 -19.37 2.94 31.04
N SER A 64 -18.94 1.87 30.37
CA SER A 64 -18.00 0.88 30.90
C SER A 64 -16.53 1.24 30.68
N TYR A 65 -16.24 2.34 29.99
CA TYR A 65 -14.87 2.81 29.80
C TYR A 65 -14.31 3.40 31.10
N GLN A 66 -13.12 2.95 31.50
CA GLN A 66 -12.42 3.42 32.69
C GLN A 66 -10.99 3.83 32.32
N ALA A 67 -10.66 5.12 32.47
CA ALA A 67 -9.37 5.68 32.07
C ALA A 67 -8.19 5.21 32.95
N ASP A 68 -8.49 4.77 34.17
CA ASP A 68 -7.55 4.23 35.16
C ASP A 68 -7.26 2.73 34.97
N LYS A 69 -8.00 2.04 34.10
CA LYS A 69 -7.85 0.61 33.84
C LYS A 69 -6.94 0.31 32.66
N SER A 70 -6.50 -0.95 32.61
CA SER A 70 -5.69 -1.51 31.52
C SER A 70 -6.39 -1.38 30.16
N ALA A 71 -5.60 -1.42 29.08
CA ALA A 71 -6.15 -1.42 27.73
C ALA A 71 -6.99 -2.68 27.48
N GLU A 72 -6.57 -3.79 28.07
CA GLU A 72 -7.18 -5.13 28.05
C GLU A 72 -8.57 -5.11 28.70
N TYR A 73 -8.69 -4.47 29.88
CA TYR A 73 -9.99 -4.29 30.54
C TYR A 73 -10.98 -3.55 29.65
N ASN A 74 -10.55 -2.40 29.12
CA ASN A 74 -11.40 -1.55 28.29
C ASN A 74 -11.78 -2.24 26.98
N ALA A 75 -10.85 -2.97 26.36
CA ALA A 75 -11.12 -3.79 25.18
C ALA A 75 -12.13 -4.91 25.49
N ALA A 76 -11.98 -5.62 26.61
CA ALA A 76 -12.89 -6.69 27.00
C ALA A 76 -14.34 -6.20 27.20
N LYS A 77 -14.55 -4.93 27.57
CA LYS A 77 -15.87 -4.30 27.66
C LYS A 77 -16.38 -3.76 26.32
N ALA A 78 -15.49 -3.34 25.43
CA ALA A 78 -15.83 -2.74 24.14
C ALA A 78 -16.12 -3.77 23.03
N ILE A 79 -15.27 -4.78 22.87
CA ILE A 79 -15.27 -5.68 21.71
C ILE A 79 -16.56 -6.49 21.56
N PRO A 80 -17.21 -6.98 22.63
CA PRO A 80 -18.51 -7.62 22.52
C PRO A 80 -19.62 -6.73 21.91
N ASN A 81 -19.39 -5.41 21.80
CA ASN A 81 -20.32 -4.44 21.20
C ASN A 81 -19.94 -4.03 19.75
N VAL A 82 -18.84 -4.53 19.18
CA VAL A 82 -18.34 -4.12 17.85
C VAL A 82 -19.20 -4.68 16.72
N ALA A 83 -19.50 -5.97 16.77
CA ALA A 83 -20.30 -6.67 15.77
C ALA A 83 -20.85 -7.97 16.36
N MET A 84 -22.05 -8.37 15.92
CA MET A 84 -22.58 -9.71 16.19
C MET A 84 -21.92 -10.71 15.24
N MET A 85 -21.62 -11.90 15.75
CA MET A 85 -21.21 -13.03 14.92
C MET A 85 -22.37 -13.42 13.98
N PRO A 86 -22.13 -14.14 12.88
CA PRO A 86 -23.18 -14.53 11.94
C PRO A 86 -24.36 -15.31 12.56
N ASP A 87 -24.12 -15.92 13.73
CA ASP A 87 -25.11 -16.64 14.54
C ASP A 87 -25.90 -15.75 15.52
N GLY A 88 -25.65 -14.43 15.52
CA GLY A 88 -26.27 -13.45 16.42
C GLY A 88 -25.64 -13.35 17.81
N SER A 89 -24.62 -14.16 18.11
CA SER A 89 -23.90 -14.10 19.38
C SER A 89 -22.95 -12.90 19.43
N LYS A 90 -22.62 -12.45 20.66
CA LYS A 90 -21.58 -11.43 20.84
C LYS A 90 -20.21 -12.05 20.65
N LEU A 91 -19.28 -11.26 20.11
CA LEU A 91 -17.87 -11.63 20.04
C LEU A 91 -17.34 -12.05 21.41
N SER A 92 -16.91 -13.31 21.52
CA SER A 92 -16.10 -13.79 22.65
C SER A 92 -14.62 -13.49 22.38
N ILE A 93 -13.89 -13.21 23.46
CA ILE A 93 -12.44 -13.03 23.42
C ILE A 93 -11.85 -14.25 24.11
N ASP A 94 -11.33 -15.19 23.32
CA ASP A 94 -10.86 -16.47 23.82
C ASP A 94 -9.43 -16.74 23.34
N TRP A 95 -8.60 -17.27 24.24
CA TRP A 95 -7.22 -17.64 23.95
C TRP A 95 -6.73 -18.75 24.87
N GLU A 96 -6.34 -19.90 24.30
CA GLU A 96 -5.71 -21.03 25.02
C GLU A 96 -6.38 -21.35 26.38
N GLY A 97 -7.73 -21.36 26.41
CA GLY A 97 -8.53 -21.69 27.60
C GLY A 97 -8.84 -20.51 28.55
N THR A 98 -8.33 -19.31 28.27
CA THR A 98 -8.66 -18.07 28.97
C THR A 98 -9.67 -17.22 28.20
N THR A 99 -10.42 -16.37 28.90
CA THR A 99 -11.46 -15.53 28.29
C THR A 99 -11.38 -14.07 28.75
N GLY A 100 -11.88 -13.15 27.91
CA GLY A 100 -12.01 -11.72 28.22
C GLY A 100 -10.67 -11.01 28.42
N GLU A 101 -10.57 -10.21 29.49
CA GLU A 101 -9.35 -9.45 29.83
C GLU A 101 -8.13 -10.37 30.01
N LYS A 102 -8.31 -11.48 30.72
CA LYS A 102 -7.23 -12.46 30.95
C LYS A 102 -6.72 -13.09 29.67
N ALA A 103 -7.59 -13.27 28.67
CA ALA A 103 -7.17 -13.74 27.36
C ALA A 103 -6.23 -12.75 26.68
N LEU A 104 -6.55 -11.46 26.71
CA LEU A 104 -5.71 -10.42 26.11
C LEU A 104 -4.35 -10.29 26.84
N GLU A 105 -4.36 -10.35 28.17
CA GLU A 105 -3.13 -10.37 28.98
C GLU A 105 -2.28 -11.60 28.66
N GLN A 106 -2.90 -12.77 28.51
CA GLN A 106 -2.20 -14.01 28.20
C GLN A 106 -1.59 -13.97 26.80
N VAL A 107 -2.33 -13.48 25.78
CA VAL A 107 -1.77 -13.34 24.43
C VAL A 107 -0.59 -12.39 24.43
N ALA A 108 -0.71 -11.24 25.10
CA ALA A 108 0.38 -10.26 25.21
C ALA A 108 1.62 -10.90 25.83
N LYS A 109 1.44 -11.67 26.91
CA LYS A 109 2.52 -12.42 27.56
C LYS A 109 3.13 -13.49 26.66
N ASP A 110 2.31 -14.27 25.95
CA ASP A 110 2.77 -15.35 25.07
C ASP A 110 3.60 -14.82 23.89
N VAL A 111 3.22 -13.67 23.33
CA VAL A 111 3.95 -13.02 22.23
C VAL A 111 5.10 -12.11 22.70
N GLY A 112 5.26 -11.94 24.02
CA GLY A 112 6.33 -11.15 24.62
C GLY A 112 6.15 -9.63 24.52
N GLU A 113 4.90 -9.16 24.49
CA GLU A 113 4.52 -7.74 24.40
C GLU A 113 3.83 -7.26 25.67
N GLN A 114 3.90 -5.95 25.94
CA GLN A 114 3.20 -5.35 27.09
C GLN A 114 1.67 -5.31 26.90
N SER A 115 1.23 -5.13 25.66
CA SER A 115 -0.18 -5.11 25.26
C SER A 115 -0.29 -5.34 23.77
N ILE A 116 -1.32 -6.08 23.37
CA ILE A 116 -1.72 -6.27 21.96
C ILE A 116 -2.91 -5.40 21.56
N VAL A 117 -3.54 -4.71 22.52
CA VAL A 117 -4.75 -3.92 22.29
C VAL A 117 -4.41 -2.67 21.49
N SER A 118 -5.27 -2.34 20.51
CA SER A 118 -5.12 -1.16 19.66
C SER A 118 -3.79 -1.09 18.88
N ARG A 119 -3.10 -2.23 18.69
CA ARG A 119 -2.01 -2.37 17.71
C ARG A 119 -2.57 -2.53 16.31
N THR A 120 -3.21 -1.46 15.83
CA THR A 120 -3.94 -1.48 14.56
C THR A 120 -3.00 -1.68 13.38
N GLY A 121 -3.33 -2.63 12.51
CA GLY A 121 -2.59 -2.87 11.27
C GLY A 121 -2.53 -4.33 10.89
N GLY A 122 -2.18 -4.58 9.64
CA GLY A 122 -1.95 -5.94 9.13
C GLY A 122 -0.77 -6.61 9.81
N ALA A 123 0.33 -5.87 10.02
CA ALA A 123 1.59 -6.40 10.53
C ALA A 123 1.49 -7.06 11.91
N PRO A 124 0.98 -6.38 12.96
CA PRO A 124 0.91 -6.98 14.28
C PRO A 124 -0.04 -8.18 14.29
N THR A 125 -1.14 -8.08 13.55
CA THR A 125 -2.14 -9.15 13.42
C THR A 125 -1.57 -10.38 12.73
N LEU A 126 -0.83 -10.19 11.64
CA LEU A 126 -0.13 -11.25 10.93
C LEU A 126 0.88 -11.93 11.85
N ALA A 127 1.65 -11.15 12.61
CA ALA A 127 2.65 -11.68 13.53
C ALA A 127 2.04 -12.52 14.67
N VAL A 128 0.97 -12.03 15.31
CA VAL A 128 0.25 -12.81 16.35
C VAL A 128 -0.36 -14.08 15.74
N SER A 129 -0.94 -13.99 14.54
CA SER A 129 -1.54 -15.13 13.86
C SER A 129 -0.50 -16.16 13.43
N MET A 130 0.63 -15.72 12.89
CA MET A 130 1.75 -16.60 12.54
C MET A 130 2.31 -17.29 13.77
N SER A 131 2.45 -16.56 14.88
CA SER A 131 2.84 -17.13 16.17
C SER A 131 1.82 -18.16 16.68
N ASN A 132 0.51 -17.88 16.53
CA ASN A 132 -0.57 -18.82 16.84
C ASN A 132 -0.50 -20.11 15.98
N ILE A 133 -0.14 -20.01 14.71
CA ILE A 133 -0.01 -21.19 13.83
C ILE A 133 1.27 -21.97 14.15
N LEU A 134 2.41 -21.30 14.24
CA LEU A 134 3.71 -21.94 14.35
C LEU A 134 3.93 -22.62 15.70
N HIS A 135 3.35 -22.10 16.80
CA HIS A 135 3.49 -22.77 18.09
C HIS A 135 2.74 -24.10 18.16
N LYS A 136 1.73 -24.31 17.31
CA LYS A 136 0.96 -25.57 17.21
C LYS A 136 1.66 -26.62 16.35
N VAL A 137 2.76 -26.28 15.68
CA VAL A 137 3.53 -27.21 14.84
C VAL A 137 4.46 -28.07 15.73
N PRO A 138 4.32 -29.40 15.75
CA PRO A 138 5.04 -30.27 16.70
C PRO A 138 6.58 -30.25 16.60
N LEU A 139 7.14 -29.87 15.44
CA LEU A 139 8.58 -29.94 15.14
C LEU A 139 9.34 -28.64 15.46
N ILE A 140 8.65 -27.50 15.54
CA ILE A 140 9.24 -26.14 15.66
C ILE A 140 8.45 -25.26 16.65
N GLY A 141 7.46 -25.84 17.32
CA GLY A 141 6.48 -25.16 18.16
C GLY A 141 6.71 -25.32 19.66
N GLY A 142 5.86 -24.64 20.42
CA GLY A 142 5.94 -24.47 21.88
C GLY A 142 5.55 -23.04 22.27
N THR A 143 4.79 -22.88 23.36
CA THR A 143 4.37 -21.56 23.87
C THR A 143 5.55 -20.62 24.14
N ASN A 144 6.68 -21.16 24.59
CA ASN A 144 7.91 -20.39 24.80
C ASN A 144 8.50 -19.79 23.50
N MET A 145 8.18 -20.33 22.33
CA MET A 145 8.64 -19.84 21.03
C MET A 145 7.68 -18.83 20.40
N MET A 146 6.50 -18.58 21.00
CA MET A 146 5.52 -17.65 20.46
C MET A 146 6.07 -16.23 20.36
N GLY A 147 6.78 -15.77 21.39
CA GLY A 147 7.46 -14.48 21.36
C GLY A 147 8.53 -14.38 20.28
N PHE A 148 9.32 -15.44 20.07
CA PHE A 148 10.30 -15.50 18.99
C PHE A 148 9.63 -15.39 17.61
N TRP A 149 8.59 -16.19 17.35
CA TRP A 149 7.89 -16.19 16.06
C TRP A 149 7.16 -14.88 15.78
N TYR A 150 6.60 -14.24 16.81
CA TYR A 150 5.98 -12.93 16.69
C TYR A 150 7.01 -11.85 16.31
N HIS A 151 8.13 -11.75 17.03
CA HIS A 151 9.17 -10.76 16.73
C HIS A 151 9.86 -11.04 15.39
N PHE A 152 10.07 -12.31 15.05
CA PHE A 152 10.57 -12.69 13.73
C PHE A 152 9.65 -12.20 12.62
N ALA A 153 8.34 -12.41 12.73
CA ALA A 153 7.37 -11.96 11.72
C ALA A 153 7.36 -10.43 11.59
N ILE A 154 7.34 -9.68 12.70
CA ILE A 154 7.37 -8.22 12.67
C ILE A 154 8.69 -7.70 12.07
N MET A 155 9.83 -8.27 12.47
CA MET A 155 11.13 -7.85 11.93
C MET A 155 11.25 -8.17 10.44
N PHE A 156 10.80 -9.35 10.01
CA PHE A 156 10.80 -9.74 8.60
C PHE A 156 9.97 -8.77 7.76
N GLU A 157 8.76 -8.43 8.21
CA GLU A 157 7.92 -7.46 7.52
C GLU A 157 8.52 -6.06 7.55
N ALA A 158 9.07 -5.61 8.68
CA ALA A 158 9.73 -4.32 8.80
C ALA A 158 10.93 -4.19 7.84
N LEU A 159 11.73 -5.25 7.71
CA LEU A 159 12.83 -5.31 6.75
C LEU A 159 12.33 -5.24 5.30
N PHE A 160 11.25 -5.97 4.99
CA PHE A 160 10.62 -5.91 3.67
C PHE A 160 10.11 -4.50 3.34
N ILE A 161 9.41 -3.86 4.28
CA ILE A 161 8.93 -2.47 4.14
C ILE A 161 10.12 -1.53 3.95
N LEU A 162 11.18 -1.65 4.74
CA LEU A 162 12.35 -0.78 4.65
C LEU A 162 13.06 -0.92 3.30
N SER A 163 13.18 -2.13 2.76
CA SER A 163 13.68 -2.38 1.41
C SER A 163 12.80 -1.73 0.35
N ALA A 164 11.48 -1.87 0.45
CA ALA A 164 10.53 -1.24 -0.48
C ALA A 164 10.61 0.29 -0.44
N VAL A 165 10.64 0.88 0.76
CA VAL A 165 10.79 2.34 0.95
C VAL A 165 12.14 2.84 0.40
N SER A 166 13.22 2.09 0.57
CA SER A 166 14.52 2.40 0.01
C SER A 166 14.50 2.42 -1.53
N ALA A 167 13.90 1.41 -2.15
CA ALA A 167 13.71 1.36 -3.60
C ALA A 167 12.83 2.51 -4.09
N ALA A 168 11.68 2.75 -3.44
CA ALA A 168 10.77 3.83 -3.78
C ALA A 168 11.42 5.21 -3.65
N THR A 169 12.23 5.44 -2.61
CA THR A 169 12.98 6.68 -2.40
C THR A 169 13.93 6.94 -3.57
N LYS A 170 14.66 5.93 -4.02
CA LYS A 170 15.55 6.05 -5.19
C LYS A 170 14.76 6.37 -6.45
N SER A 171 13.71 5.59 -6.76
CA SER A 171 12.89 5.81 -7.95
C SER A 171 12.21 7.19 -7.95
N THR A 172 11.68 7.64 -6.81
CA THR A 172 11.03 8.96 -6.69
C THR A 172 12.03 10.09 -6.87
N ARG A 173 13.26 9.93 -6.37
CA ARG A 173 14.35 10.87 -6.61
C ARG A 173 14.70 10.99 -8.09
N TYR A 174 14.78 9.87 -8.82
CA TYR A 174 15.00 9.89 -10.27
C TYR A 174 13.85 10.58 -11.01
N LEU A 175 12.59 10.29 -10.65
CA LEU A 175 11.42 10.97 -11.22
C LEU A 175 11.42 12.47 -10.92
N LEU A 176 11.84 12.88 -9.72
CA LEU A 176 11.99 14.29 -9.36
C LEU A 176 13.09 14.95 -10.20
N ASN A 177 14.24 14.30 -10.37
CA ASN A 177 15.33 14.80 -11.20
C ASN A 177 14.86 15.00 -12.65
N ASP A 178 14.16 14.02 -13.23
CA ASP A 178 13.62 14.12 -14.60
C ASP A 178 12.58 15.23 -14.73
N ALA A 179 11.71 15.40 -13.74
CA ALA A 179 10.76 16.51 -13.71
C ALA A 179 11.49 17.87 -13.66
N LEU A 180 12.55 17.99 -12.86
CA LEU A 180 13.36 19.20 -12.73
C LEU A 180 14.16 19.52 -13.99
N ARG A 181 14.64 18.50 -14.73
CA ARG A 181 15.29 18.66 -16.04
C ARG A 181 14.38 19.35 -17.06
N GLY A 182 13.07 19.09 -17.00
CA GLY A 182 12.08 19.73 -17.87
C GLY A 182 11.94 21.25 -17.65
N PHE A 183 12.33 21.78 -16.49
CA PHE A 183 12.26 23.20 -16.18
C PHE A 183 13.58 23.92 -16.51
N LYS A 184 13.58 24.75 -17.56
CA LYS A 184 14.77 25.51 -18.03
C LYS A 184 15.57 26.25 -16.93
N LYS A 185 14.92 26.71 -15.84
CA LYS A 185 15.59 27.42 -14.72
C LYS A 185 16.12 26.50 -13.62
N LEU A 186 15.58 25.29 -13.47
CA LEU A 186 16.00 24.30 -12.47
C LEU A 186 16.81 23.15 -13.07
N GLY A 187 17.16 23.20 -14.36
CA GLY A 187 17.82 22.10 -15.07
C GLY A 187 19.08 21.54 -14.39
N ARG A 188 19.88 22.37 -13.69
CA ARG A 188 21.06 21.89 -12.93
C ARG A 188 20.68 21.02 -11.73
N LEU A 189 19.53 21.27 -11.09
CA LEU A 189 18.99 20.41 -10.02
C LEU A 189 18.37 19.12 -10.56
N GLY A 190 18.23 19.01 -11.87
CA GLY A 190 17.85 17.78 -12.53
C GLY A 190 19.05 16.88 -12.86
N ASP A 191 20.29 17.37 -12.79
CA ASP A 191 21.46 16.54 -13.06
C ASP A 191 21.75 15.59 -11.91
N ASP A 192 21.76 14.29 -12.22
CA ASP A 192 22.09 13.29 -11.20
C ASP A 192 23.55 13.42 -10.83
N ASP A 193 24.49 13.66 -11.75
CA ASP A 193 25.92 13.68 -11.43
C ASP A 193 26.38 14.84 -10.53
N TRP A 194 25.57 15.89 -10.39
CA TRP A 194 25.90 17.03 -9.55
C TRP A 194 25.61 16.72 -8.07
N LEU A 195 26.66 16.63 -7.25
CA LEU A 195 26.54 16.26 -5.83
C LEU A 195 25.51 17.10 -5.02
N PRO A 196 25.43 18.44 -5.17
CA PRO A 196 24.39 19.24 -4.53
C PRO A 196 22.98 18.85 -4.94
N SER A 197 22.75 18.54 -6.22
CA SER A 197 21.46 18.03 -6.71
C SER A 197 21.10 16.71 -6.02
N LYS A 198 22.04 15.74 -5.96
CA LYS A 198 21.82 14.46 -5.26
C LYS A 198 21.41 14.67 -3.80
N ILE A 199 22.11 15.54 -3.08
CA ILE A 199 21.85 15.79 -1.66
C ILE A 199 20.49 16.47 -1.47
N ILE A 200 20.21 17.53 -2.23
CA ILE A 200 18.95 18.30 -2.10
C ILE A 200 17.75 17.43 -2.45
N THR A 201 17.80 16.74 -3.59
CA THR A 201 16.68 15.91 -4.06
C THR A 201 16.44 14.74 -3.10
N THR A 202 17.50 14.11 -2.59
CA THR A 202 17.37 13.06 -1.55
C THR A 202 16.78 13.63 -0.26
N ALA A 203 17.28 14.77 0.23
CA ALA A 203 16.79 15.40 1.46
C ALA A 203 15.31 15.78 1.35
N VAL A 204 14.88 16.29 0.19
CA VAL A 204 13.47 16.59 -0.08
C VAL A 204 12.63 15.31 -0.05
N ILE A 205 13.03 14.25 -0.76
CA ILE A 205 12.26 13.00 -0.80
C ILE A 205 12.21 12.34 0.59
N VAL A 206 13.33 12.26 1.30
CA VAL A 206 13.38 11.73 2.68
C VAL A 206 12.53 12.59 3.62
N GLY A 207 12.56 13.91 3.48
CA GLY A 207 11.72 14.84 4.23
C GLY A 207 10.23 14.62 3.96
N VAL A 208 9.84 14.36 2.71
CA VAL A 208 8.46 14.03 2.33
C VAL A 208 8.03 12.70 2.96
N TRP A 209 8.85 11.65 2.89
CA TRP A 209 8.55 10.37 3.55
C TRP A 209 8.45 10.52 5.07
N GLY A 210 9.37 11.27 5.69
CA GLY A 210 9.36 11.56 7.12
C GLY A 210 8.11 12.34 7.54
N ALA A 211 7.69 13.32 6.74
CA ALA A 211 6.46 14.07 6.98
C ALA A 211 5.21 13.17 6.89
N LEU A 212 5.14 12.29 5.90
CA LEU A 212 4.06 11.31 5.77
C LEU A 212 4.03 10.33 6.95
N LEU A 213 5.19 9.86 7.42
CA LEU A 213 5.30 9.01 8.60
C LEU A 213 4.80 9.74 9.84
N LEU A 214 5.25 10.98 10.08
CA LEU A 214 4.80 11.79 11.21
C LEU A 214 3.29 12.03 11.17
N MET A 215 2.72 12.29 9.99
CA MET A 215 1.27 12.41 9.82
C MET A 215 0.53 11.12 10.17
N GLY A 216 1.06 9.96 9.78
CA GLY A 216 0.47 8.66 10.08
C GLY A 216 0.56 8.29 11.57
N VAL A 217 1.74 8.43 12.19
CA VAL A 217 1.96 8.12 13.61
C VAL A 217 1.21 9.08 14.53
N SER A 218 1.09 10.34 14.15
CA SER A 218 0.40 11.36 14.95
C SER A 218 -1.11 11.43 14.70
N ASP A 219 -1.70 10.48 13.97
CA ASP A 219 -3.15 10.42 13.75
C ASP A 219 -3.83 9.55 14.83
N PRO A 220 -4.58 10.16 15.75
CA PRO A 220 -5.24 9.44 16.84
C PRO A 220 -6.40 8.52 16.39
N ASN A 221 -6.83 8.60 15.13
CA ASN A 221 -7.77 7.64 14.55
C ASN A 221 -7.08 6.39 13.96
N GLY A 222 -5.76 6.27 14.15
CA GLY A 222 -4.98 5.08 13.81
C GLY A 222 -4.34 5.13 12.41
N GLY A 223 -3.81 6.28 11.98
CA GLY A 223 -2.91 6.53 10.83
C GLY A 223 -3.38 6.10 9.42
N ILE A 224 -3.81 4.86 9.31
CA ILE A 224 -4.22 4.13 8.12
C ILE A 224 -5.62 4.56 7.67
N LYS A 225 -6.58 4.73 8.59
CA LYS A 225 -8.00 4.93 8.22
C LYS A 225 -8.25 6.14 7.32
N ILE A 226 -7.51 7.22 7.54
CA ILE A 226 -7.69 8.42 6.74
C ILE A 226 -6.87 8.29 5.44
N MET A 227 -5.64 7.79 5.44
CA MET A 227 -4.83 7.66 4.21
C MET A 227 -5.28 6.55 3.24
N TYR A 228 -6.00 5.54 3.73
CA TYR A 228 -6.40 4.37 2.95
C TYR A 228 -7.29 4.71 1.73
N PRO A 229 -8.32 5.57 1.83
CA PRO A 229 -9.04 6.08 0.66
C PRO A 229 -8.15 6.71 -0.42
N LEU A 230 -7.15 7.51 -0.04
CA LEU A 230 -6.24 8.14 -0.99
C LEU A 230 -5.36 7.09 -1.68
N PHE A 231 -4.87 6.09 -0.93
CA PHE A 231 -4.09 4.98 -1.48
C PHE A 231 -4.90 4.18 -2.51
N GLY A 232 -6.15 3.85 -2.19
CA GLY A 232 -7.05 3.13 -3.10
C GLY A 232 -7.28 3.88 -4.41
N ILE A 233 -7.64 5.17 -4.33
CA ILE A 233 -7.85 6.01 -5.53
C ILE A 233 -6.56 6.15 -6.33
N SER A 234 -5.42 6.38 -5.68
CA SER A 234 -4.13 6.55 -6.36
C SER A 234 -3.74 5.28 -7.14
N ASN A 235 -3.94 4.10 -6.55
CA ASN A 235 -3.64 2.83 -7.22
C ASN A 235 -4.54 2.59 -8.44
N GLN A 236 -5.84 2.89 -8.32
CA GLN A 236 -6.76 2.80 -9.44
C GLN A 236 -6.39 3.78 -10.55
N LEU A 237 -6.05 5.03 -10.20
CA LEU A 237 -5.60 6.03 -11.17
C LEU A 237 -4.31 5.61 -11.90
N ILE A 238 -3.35 4.99 -11.21
CA ILE A 238 -2.15 4.43 -11.85
C ILE A 238 -2.51 3.26 -12.77
N ALA A 239 -3.45 2.40 -12.37
CA ALA A 239 -3.95 1.33 -13.22
C ALA A 239 -4.60 1.88 -14.50
N ALA A 240 -5.40 2.94 -14.40
CA ALA A 240 -5.98 3.64 -15.55
C ALA A 240 -4.89 4.19 -16.48
N VAL A 241 -3.83 4.80 -15.95
CA VAL A 241 -2.68 5.25 -16.77
C VAL A 241 -2.00 4.08 -17.47
N ALA A 242 -1.73 2.99 -16.76
CA ALA A 242 -1.09 1.80 -17.34
C ALA A 242 -1.95 1.19 -18.46
N LEU A 243 -3.24 0.98 -18.22
CA LEU A 243 -4.18 0.44 -19.20
C LEU A 243 -4.35 1.38 -20.40
N ALA A 244 -4.37 2.69 -20.20
CA ALA A 244 -4.43 3.68 -21.27
C ALA A 244 -3.19 3.61 -22.18
N ILE A 245 -1.99 3.54 -21.59
CA ILE A 245 -0.74 3.39 -22.33
C ILE A 245 -0.72 2.07 -23.10
N VAL A 246 -1.10 0.96 -22.45
CA VAL A 246 -1.19 -0.36 -23.12
C VAL A 246 -2.16 -0.30 -24.29
N CYS A 247 -3.33 0.31 -24.13
CA CYS A 247 -4.31 0.49 -25.20
C CYS A 247 -3.71 1.26 -26.39
N VAL A 248 -3.05 2.39 -26.14
CA VAL A 248 -2.34 3.18 -27.18
C VAL A 248 -1.29 2.33 -27.90
N MET A 249 -0.51 1.55 -27.16
CA MET A 249 0.56 0.71 -27.72
C MET A 249 0.03 -0.43 -28.58
N VAL A 250 -1.04 -1.11 -28.15
CA VAL A 250 -1.70 -2.18 -28.93
C VAL A 250 -2.22 -1.63 -30.27
N ILE A 251 -2.82 -0.44 -30.24
CA ILE A 251 -3.30 0.26 -31.45
C ILE A 251 -2.13 0.62 -32.37
N ARG A 252 -1.04 1.18 -31.81
CA ARG A 252 0.15 1.59 -32.58
C ARG A 252 0.87 0.41 -33.22
N LYS A 253 0.89 -0.76 -32.58
CA LYS A 253 1.44 -2.00 -33.16
C LYS A 253 0.49 -2.67 -34.18
N GLY A 254 -0.72 -2.14 -34.37
CA GLY A 254 -1.67 -2.61 -35.39
C GLY A 254 -2.57 -3.75 -34.98
N TYR A 255 -2.54 -4.12 -33.71
CA TYR A 255 -3.36 -5.18 -33.14
C TYR A 255 -4.79 -4.71 -32.81
N LEU A 256 -5.44 -4.00 -33.76
CA LEU A 256 -6.77 -3.37 -33.55
C LEU A 256 -7.84 -4.38 -33.07
N LYS A 257 -7.78 -5.63 -33.55
CA LYS A 257 -8.69 -6.71 -33.14
C LYS A 257 -8.61 -7.03 -31.65
N TRP A 258 -7.48 -6.77 -31.00
CA TRP A 258 -7.20 -7.16 -29.60
C TRP A 258 -7.32 -5.98 -28.62
N VAL A 259 -7.64 -4.78 -29.10
CA VAL A 259 -7.73 -3.54 -28.30
C VAL A 259 -8.81 -3.63 -27.21
N TRP A 260 -9.85 -4.41 -27.43
CA TRP A 260 -10.91 -4.60 -26.43
C TRP A 260 -10.38 -5.22 -25.12
N ILE A 261 -9.28 -5.99 -25.17
CA ILE A 261 -8.68 -6.61 -23.97
C ILE A 261 -8.21 -5.56 -22.96
N PRO A 262 -7.39 -4.55 -23.32
CA PRO A 262 -7.06 -3.45 -22.41
C PRO A 262 -8.16 -2.39 -22.32
N ALA A 263 -8.96 -2.16 -23.37
CA ALA A 263 -9.93 -1.06 -23.38
C ALA A 263 -11.15 -1.30 -22.48
N LEU A 264 -11.67 -2.53 -22.40
CA LEU A 264 -12.80 -2.84 -21.53
C LEU A 264 -12.50 -2.60 -20.03
N PRO A 265 -11.42 -3.16 -19.46
CA PRO A 265 -11.05 -2.86 -18.07
C PRO A 265 -10.67 -1.40 -17.88
N LEU A 266 -10.08 -0.73 -18.87
CA LEU A 266 -9.80 0.72 -18.80
C LEU A 266 -11.09 1.52 -18.62
N VAL A 267 -12.11 1.27 -19.46
CA VAL A 267 -13.38 2.00 -19.39
C VAL A 267 -14.06 1.74 -18.05
N TRP A 268 -14.09 0.49 -17.60
CA TRP A 268 -14.65 0.14 -16.29
C TRP A 268 -13.94 0.86 -15.14
N ASP A 269 -12.61 0.78 -15.10
CA ASP A 269 -11.77 1.41 -14.06
C ASP A 269 -11.96 2.92 -14.06
N VAL A 270 -11.86 3.58 -15.23
CA VAL A 270 -12.07 5.03 -15.35
C VAL A 270 -13.47 5.42 -14.87
N CYS A 271 -14.52 4.70 -15.27
CA CYS A 271 -15.89 5.01 -14.85
C CYS A 271 -16.07 4.92 -13.33
N VAL A 272 -15.65 3.82 -12.71
CA VAL A 272 -15.80 3.61 -11.26
C VAL A 272 -14.93 4.58 -10.47
N THR A 273 -13.67 4.73 -10.87
CA THR A 273 -12.68 5.54 -10.16
C THR A 273 -12.99 7.04 -10.28
N PHE A 274 -13.44 7.52 -11.45
CA PHE A 274 -13.86 8.92 -11.61
C PHE A 274 -15.17 9.19 -10.88
N ALA A 275 -16.14 8.29 -10.90
CA ALA A 275 -17.38 8.44 -10.15
C ALA A 275 -17.12 8.50 -8.64
N ALA A 276 -16.29 7.60 -8.12
CA ALA A 276 -15.89 7.59 -6.71
C ALA A 276 -15.10 8.86 -6.34
N SER A 277 -14.15 9.28 -7.17
CA SER A 277 -13.38 10.51 -6.95
C SER A 277 -14.28 11.74 -6.96
N TRP A 278 -15.25 11.79 -7.88
CA TRP A 278 -16.23 12.87 -7.94
C TRP A 278 -17.06 12.95 -6.66
N GLN A 279 -17.58 11.83 -6.17
CA GLN A 279 -18.31 11.78 -4.90
C GLN A 279 -17.42 12.19 -3.72
N LYS A 280 -16.17 11.74 -3.67
CA LYS A 280 -15.21 12.11 -2.62
C LYS A 280 -14.84 13.60 -2.63
N ILE A 281 -14.80 14.23 -3.80
CA ILE A 281 -14.46 15.65 -3.93
C ILE A 281 -15.68 16.55 -3.71
N PHE A 282 -16.83 16.22 -4.31
CA PHE A 282 -17.97 17.14 -4.39
C PHE A 282 -19.18 16.77 -3.52
N SER A 283 -19.21 15.60 -2.88
CA SER A 283 -20.34 15.24 -2.01
C SER A 283 -20.43 16.14 -0.79
N SER A 284 -21.66 16.53 -0.44
CA SER A 284 -21.98 17.26 0.79
C SER A 284 -22.11 16.36 2.02
N ASP A 285 -22.13 15.03 1.85
CA ASP A 285 -22.16 14.09 2.97
C ASP A 285 -20.78 14.04 3.66
N VAL A 286 -20.77 14.29 4.97
CA VAL A 286 -19.56 14.27 5.83
C VAL A 286 -18.85 12.91 5.80
N ASN A 287 -19.57 11.81 5.61
CA ASN A 287 -18.98 10.47 5.56
C ASN A 287 -18.33 10.15 4.21
N ILE A 288 -18.67 10.91 3.17
CA ILE A 288 -18.22 10.67 1.81
C ILE A 288 -17.21 11.75 1.39
N GLY A 289 -17.60 13.02 1.42
CA GLY A 289 -16.84 14.14 0.87
C GLY A 289 -15.69 14.62 1.75
N TYR A 290 -14.49 14.77 1.17
CA TYR A 290 -13.31 15.29 1.89
C TYR A 290 -13.54 16.73 2.38
N PHE A 291 -14.05 17.61 1.52
CA PHE A 291 -14.30 19.01 1.89
C PHE A 291 -15.51 19.19 2.82
N ALA A 292 -16.52 18.32 2.70
CA ALA A 292 -17.63 18.27 3.66
C ALA A 292 -17.12 17.88 5.06
N SER A 293 -16.31 16.82 5.16
CA SER A 293 -15.67 16.40 6.41
C SER A 293 -14.74 17.48 6.98
N TYR A 294 -13.99 18.18 6.13
CA TYR A 294 -13.16 19.31 6.55
C TYR A 294 -14.00 20.42 7.18
N SER A 295 -15.08 20.83 6.50
CA SER A 295 -15.94 21.92 6.96
C SER A 295 -16.64 21.59 8.29
N ALA A 296 -17.12 20.35 8.44
CA ALA A 296 -17.76 19.87 9.65
C ALA A 296 -16.78 19.82 10.82
N ALA A 297 -15.58 19.27 10.62
CA ALA A 297 -14.55 19.22 11.66
C ALA A 297 -14.10 20.64 12.07
N LYS A 298 -13.97 21.56 11.11
CA LYS A 298 -13.65 22.97 11.37
C LYS A 298 -14.74 23.66 12.20
N ALA A 299 -16.01 23.42 11.88
CA ALA A 299 -17.14 23.95 12.65
C ALA A 299 -17.17 23.39 14.09
N GLN A 300 -16.86 22.10 14.27
CA GLN A 300 -16.78 21.48 15.60
C GLN A 300 -15.65 22.09 16.44
N VAL A 301 -14.46 22.31 15.86
CA VAL A 301 -13.36 22.99 16.55
C VAL A 301 -13.74 24.44 16.90
N ALA A 302 -14.34 25.17 15.96
CA ALA A 302 -14.78 26.54 16.18
C ALA A 302 -15.88 26.68 17.25
N SER A 303 -16.66 25.61 17.50
CA SER A 303 -17.69 25.61 18.55
C SER A 303 -17.14 25.72 19.98
N GLY A 304 -15.84 25.47 20.19
CA GLY A 304 -15.20 25.51 21.50
C GLY A 304 -15.64 24.42 22.48
N LYS A 305 -16.49 23.47 22.05
CA LYS A 305 -17.06 22.40 22.90
C LYS A 305 -16.19 21.13 22.96
N LEU A 306 -15.10 21.07 22.21
CA LEU A 306 -14.21 19.92 22.15
C LEU A 306 -12.99 20.12 23.05
N TYR A 307 -12.66 19.10 23.84
CA TYR A 307 -11.51 19.10 24.74
C TYR A 307 -10.72 17.80 24.65
N GLY A 308 -9.44 17.86 25.02
CA GLY A 308 -8.54 16.70 25.04
C GLY A 308 -8.46 15.99 23.70
N LEU A 309 -8.58 14.65 23.73
CA LEU A 309 -8.48 13.79 22.55
C LEU A 309 -9.48 14.17 21.44
N ALA A 310 -10.69 14.61 21.79
CA ALA A 310 -11.71 14.96 20.81
C ALA A 310 -11.32 16.19 19.97
N LEU A 311 -10.63 17.16 20.59
CA LEU A 311 -10.10 18.34 19.90
C LEU A 311 -8.93 17.97 18.98
N THR A 312 -7.99 17.16 19.47
CA THR A 312 -6.84 16.67 18.69
C THR A 312 -7.31 15.86 17.47
N ASN A 313 -8.32 15.00 17.63
CA ASN A 313 -8.89 14.20 16.54
C ASN A 313 -9.55 15.10 15.48
N ALA A 314 -10.29 16.13 15.90
CA ALA A 314 -10.92 17.07 14.97
C ALA A 314 -9.86 17.87 14.20
N GLN A 315 -8.81 18.35 14.86
CA GLN A 315 -7.68 19.04 14.22
C GLN A 315 -6.92 18.15 13.23
N ALA A 316 -6.65 16.89 13.60
CA ALA A 316 -6.05 15.91 12.69
C ALA A 316 -6.95 15.66 11.47
N THR A 317 -8.26 15.54 11.68
CA THR A 317 -9.25 15.37 10.60
C THR A 317 -9.20 16.55 9.63
N ILE A 318 -9.15 17.80 10.13
CA ILE A 318 -9.03 19.02 9.29
C ILE A 318 -7.78 18.95 8.41
N ARG A 319 -6.61 18.65 9.00
CA ARG A 319 -5.35 18.58 8.26
C ARG A 319 -5.39 17.48 7.20
N ASN A 320 -5.80 16.28 7.60
CA ASN A 320 -5.73 15.11 6.75
C ASN A 320 -6.75 15.19 5.59
N THR A 321 -7.98 15.63 5.86
CA THR A 321 -9.01 15.79 4.81
C THR A 321 -8.65 16.89 3.81
N MET A 322 -7.98 17.96 4.25
CA MET A 322 -7.50 19.00 3.35
C MET A 322 -6.41 18.50 2.40
N ILE A 323 -5.41 17.78 2.94
CA ILE A 323 -4.33 17.19 2.13
C ILE A 323 -4.88 16.18 1.13
N GLN A 324 -5.85 15.37 1.54
CA GLN A 324 -6.46 14.36 0.68
C GLN A 324 -7.33 14.96 -0.41
N GLY A 325 -8.18 15.93 -0.05
CA GLY A 325 -9.01 16.63 -1.02
C GLY A 325 -8.15 17.30 -2.10
N SER A 326 -7.09 18.00 -1.71
CA SER A 326 -6.20 18.67 -2.67
C SER A 326 -5.41 17.67 -3.53
N LEU A 327 -4.80 16.64 -2.95
CA LEU A 327 -4.07 15.61 -3.70
C LEU A 327 -4.98 14.82 -4.64
N SER A 328 -6.19 14.47 -4.19
CA SER A 328 -7.16 13.75 -5.03
C SER A 328 -7.58 14.57 -6.24
N VAL A 329 -7.75 15.89 -6.09
CA VAL A 329 -8.04 16.79 -7.23
C VAL A 329 -6.86 16.80 -8.20
N ILE A 330 -5.63 16.95 -7.69
CA ILE A 330 -4.42 16.97 -8.54
C ILE A 330 -4.28 15.66 -9.31
N PHE A 331 -4.36 14.51 -8.65
CA PHE A 331 -4.23 13.21 -9.31
C PHE A 331 -5.31 12.97 -10.35
N LEU A 332 -6.57 13.30 -10.04
CA LEU A 332 -7.68 13.16 -10.98
C LEU A 332 -7.48 14.03 -12.23
N LEU A 333 -7.06 15.29 -12.06
CA LEU A 333 -6.77 16.20 -13.16
C LEU A 333 -5.61 15.70 -14.02
N CYS A 334 -4.51 15.26 -13.41
CA CYS A 334 -3.36 14.71 -14.13
C CYS A 334 -3.76 13.49 -14.98
N VAL A 335 -4.51 12.55 -14.42
CA VAL A 335 -4.96 11.37 -15.16
C VAL A 335 -5.99 11.72 -16.22
N ALA A 336 -6.93 12.63 -15.94
CA ALA A 336 -7.89 13.10 -16.94
C ALA A 336 -7.18 13.73 -18.15
N ILE A 337 -6.18 14.58 -17.92
CA ILE A 337 -5.35 15.17 -18.99
C ILE A 337 -4.63 14.08 -19.78
N LEU A 338 -4.03 13.09 -19.09
CA LEU A 338 -3.35 11.98 -19.75
C LEU A 338 -4.30 11.16 -20.61
N LEU A 339 -5.50 10.84 -20.12
CA LEU A 339 -6.52 10.11 -20.87
C LEU A 339 -6.95 10.87 -22.13
N VAL A 340 -7.11 12.19 -22.03
CA VAL A 340 -7.39 13.06 -23.18
C VAL A 340 -6.24 13.01 -24.19
N ILE A 341 -4.99 13.10 -23.74
CA ILE A 341 -3.81 12.98 -24.61
C ILE A 341 -3.77 11.61 -25.30
N CYS A 342 -4.02 10.53 -24.56
CA CYS A 342 -4.11 9.17 -25.10
C CYS A 342 -5.22 9.08 -26.17
N ALA A 343 -6.41 9.61 -25.90
CA ALA A 343 -7.51 9.61 -26.86
C ALA A 343 -7.17 10.38 -28.15
N PHE A 344 -6.55 11.56 -28.04
CA PHE A 344 -6.05 12.30 -29.19
C PHE A 344 -5.00 11.52 -29.98
N LYS A 345 -4.09 10.83 -29.28
CA LYS A 345 -3.04 10.03 -29.91
C LYS A 345 -3.64 8.84 -30.66
N VAL A 346 -4.60 8.14 -30.07
CA VAL A 346 -5.35 7.06 -30.72
C VAL A 346 -6.08 7.56 -31.96
N ALA A 347 -6.82 8.67 -31.83
CA ALA A 347 -7.54 9.26 -32.96
C ALA A 347 -6.59 9.66 -34.10
N LYS A 348 -5.41 10.20 -33.79
CA LYS A 348 -4.37 10.49 -34.79
C LYS A 348 -3.90 9.21 -35.48
N ILE A 349 -3.50 8.19 -34.73
CA ILE A 349 -3.01 6.91 -35.29
C ILE A 349 -4.05 6.27 -36.21
N LEU A 350 -5.32 6.26 -35.80
CA LEU A 350 -6.41 5.70 -36.62
C LEU A 350 -6.68 6.51 -37.89
N ARG A 351 -6.47 7.83 -37.87
CA ARG A 351 -6.65 8.69 -39.06
C ARG A 351 -5.48 8.63 -40.04
N THR A 352 -4.25 8.59 -39.52
CA THR A 352 -3.03 8.59 -40.35
C THR A 352 -2.61 7.19 -40.77
N ASN A 353 -3.16 6.15 -40.12
CA ASN A 353 -2.75 4.76 -40.28
C ASN A 353 -1.23 4.57 -40.09
N GLU A 354 -0.61 5.39 -39.25
CA GLU A 354 0.80 5.32 -38.83
C GLU A 354 1.01 4.16 -37.85
N VAL A 355 0.91 2.95 -38.37
CA VAL A 355 0.91 1.70 -37.61
C VAL A 355 2.15 0.87 -37.96
N GLY A 356 2.72 0.20 -36.95
CA GLY A 356 3.86 -0.71 -37.13
C GLY A 356 5.22 -0.12 -36.73
N ASP A 357 6.26 -0.95 -36.80
CA ASP A 357 7.57 -0.69 -36.17
C ASP A 357 8.29 0.54 -36.73
N LYS A 358 8.03 0.92 -37.99
CA LYS A 358 8.58 2.13 -38.63
C LYS A 358 8.15 3.44 -37.96
N PHE A 359 7.03 3.42 -37.26
CA PHE A 359 6.52 4.55 -36.49
C PHE A 359 6.68 4.33 -34.99
N SER A 360 7.38 3.29 -34.57
CA SER A 360 7.73 3.05 -33.17
C SER A 360 8.93 3.91 -32.78
N SER A 361 8.99 4.33 -31.52
CA SER A 361 10.20 4.91 -30.91
C SER A 361 11.06 3.84 -30.23
N GLU A 362 10.75 2.57 -30.50
CA GLU A 362 11.49 1.41 -30.02
C GLU A 362 12.86 1.40 -30.69
N GLU A 363 13.92 1.28 -29.90
CA GLU A 363 15.28 1.16 -30.43
C GLU A 363 15.37 -0.10 -31.30
N VAL A 364 16.21 -0.04 -32.34
CA VAL A 364 16.43 -1.19 -33.20
C VAL A 364 16.98 -2.31 -32.32
N PHE A 365 16.46 -3.53 -32.49
CA PHE A 365 16.95 -4.69 -31.76
C PHE A 365 18.46 -4.83 -31.97
N GLU A 366 19.22 -4.73 -30.89
CA GLU A 366 20.64 -5.03 -30.84
C GLU A 366 20.86 -6.35 -30.10
N GLU A 367 21.69 -7.23 -30.65
CA GLU A 367 22.02 -8.49 -30.01
C GLU A 367 22.84 -8.24 -28.74
N SER A 368 22.39 -8.79 -27.61
CA SER A 368 23.07 -8.61 -26.33
C SER A 368 24.43 -9.28 -26.32
N ASN A 369 25.49 -8.48 -26.15
CA ASN A 369 26.85 -8.98 -25.89
C ASN A 369 27.03 -9.55 -24.47
N LEU A 370 26.05 -9.32 -23.58
CA LEU A 370 26.01 -9.88 -22.23
C LEU A 370 25.39 -11.27 -22.26
N PHE A 371 26.13 -12.26 -21.74
CA PHE A 371 25.62 -13.61 -21.57
C PHE A 371 25.01 -13.75 -20.19
N GLU A 372 23.68 -13.91 -20.16
CA GLU A 372 22.92 -14.18 -18.94
C GLU A 372 22.00 -15.39 -19.13
N THR A 373 21.57 -16.03 -18.05
CA THR A 373 20.69 -17.21 -18.13
C THR A 373 19.39 -16.90 -18.89
N SER A 374 19.01 -17.80 -19.80
CA SER A 374 17.74 -17.69 -20.54
C SER A 374 16.53 -18.09 -19.68
N SER A 375 16.75 -18.97 -18.70
CA SER A 375 15.79 -19.48 -17.73
C SER A 375 16.22 -19.22 -16.29
N PHE A 376 15.26 -19.18 -15.35
CA PHE A 376 15.52 -18.93 -13.91
C PHE A 376 16.45 -19.93 -13.26
N TRP A 377 16.39 -21.19 -13.71
CA TRP A 377 17.41 -22.18 -13.37
C TRP A 377 18.41 -22.24 -14.52
N PRO A 378 19.71 -21.93 -14.29
CA PRO A 378 20.73 -22.12 -15.30
C PRO A 378 20.81 -23.59 -15.68
N SER A 379 20.80 -23.88 -16.97
CA SER A 379 21.21 -25.19 -17.46
C SER A 379 22.67 -25.47 -17.05
N LYS A 380 23.06 -26.74 -17.00
CA LYS A 380 24.46 -27.12 -16.72
C LYS A 380 25.45 -26.45 -17.67
N LEU A 381 25.02 -26.14 -18.90
CA LEU A 381 25.84 -25.49 -19.92
C LEU A 381 25.96 -23.99 -19.66
N GLU A 382 24.84 -23.30 -19.38
CA GLU A 382 24.85 -21.88 -19.00
C GLU A 382 25.66 -21.64 -17.72
N HIS A 383 25.55 -22.55 -16.75
CA HIS A 383 26.32 -22.46 -15.50
C HIS A 383 27.84 -22.56 -15.76
N LYS A 384 28.26 -23.40 -16.72
CA LYS A 384 29.67 -23.50 -17.12
C LYS A 384 30.17 -22.22 -17.80
N VAL A 385 29.36 -21.64 -18.69
CA VAL A 385 29.70 -20.40 -19.41
C VAL A 385 29.75 -19.19 -18.46
N LEU A 386 28.83 -19.12 -17.50
CA LEU A 386 28.86 -18.08 -16.45
C LEU A 386 30.11 -18.20 -15.58
N LYS A 387 30.50 -19.42 -15.18
CA LYS A 387 31.72 -19.65 -14.40
C LYS A 387 33.00 -19.32 -15.18
N SER A 388 33.06 -19.58 -16.48
CA SER A 388 34.25 -19.25 -17.28
C SER A 388 34.43 -17.75 -17.44
N LYS A 389 33.34 -16.97 -17.55
CA LYS A 389 33.39 -15.50 -17.67
C LYS A 389 33.73 -14.75 -16.39
N VAL A 390 33.62 -15.37 -15.21
CA VAL A 390 34.02 -14.75 -13.92
C VAL A 390 35.55 -14.83 -13.70
N ASN A 391 36.24 -15.68 -14.47
CA ASN A 391 37.69 -15.90 -14.38
C ASN A 391 38.51 -15.14 -15.45
N GLU A 392 37.85 -14.35 -16.30
CA GLU A 392 38.46 -13.31 -17.15
C GLU A 392 38.12 -11.94 -16.57
#